data_AF-A0A965ZCT4-F1
#
_entry.id   AF-A0A965ZCT4-F1
#
_cell.length_a   1.000
_cell.length_b   1.000
_cell.length_c   1.000
_cell.angle_alpha   90.00
_cell.angle_beta   90.00
_cell.angle_gamma   90.00
#
_symmetry.space_group_name_H-M   'P 1'
#
loop_
_entity.id
_entity.type
_entity.pdbx_description
1 polymer ?
#
loop_
_entity_poly.entity_id
_entity_poly.type
_entity_poly.pdbx_seq_one_letter_code
_entity_poly.pdbx_strand_id
1 'polypeptide(L)'
;MRRISTFLVFVITVFSFYPSFSQGTPPGWGYQTTLNSHVISVPVATLINGQMIQPGDYIGVFYLDDDGQEACGGYTVYSGVAPVAIMAYGDDNMTTWKDGFASQEP
;
A
#
# COMPACT_ATOMS: atom_id res chain seq x y z
N MET A 1 31.26 -42.22 -40.61
CA MET A 1 31.98 -42.37 -39.32
C MET A 1 32.58 -41.02 -38.93
N ARG A 2 31.88 -40.25 -38.08
CA ARG A 2 32.38 -39.18 -37.20
C ARG A 2 31.19 -38.67 -36.38
N ARG A 3 31.41 -38.58 -35.08
CA ARG A 3 30.42 -38.71 -34.00
C ARG A 3 29.65 -37.39 -33.81
N ILE A 4 28.33 -37.49 -33.73
CA ILE A 4 27.45 -36.43 -33.23
C ILE A 4 27.73 -36.30 -31.73
N SER A 5 28.39 -35.21 -31.35
CA SER A 5 28.58 -34.83 -29.95
C SER A 5 27.36 -34.04 -29.53
N THR A 6 26.44 -34.72 -28.86
CA THR A 6 25.28 -34.15 -28.19
C THR A 6 25.78 -33.21 -27.10
N PHE A 7 25.85 -31.91 -27.37
CA PHE A 7 25.75 -30.92 -26.30
C PHE A 7 24.29 -30.88 -25.89
N LEU A 8 23.99 -31.64 -24.85
CA LEU A 8 22.76 -31.54 -24.08
C LEU A 8 22.73 -30.12 -23.50
N VAL A 9 22.18 -29.16 -24.25
CA VAL A 9 21.77 -27.88 -23.66
C VAL A 9 20.60 -28.26 -22.77
N PHE A 10 20.91 -28.47 -21.49
CA PHE A 10 19.94 -28.47 -20.42
C PHE A 10 19.36 -27.05 -20.43
N VAL A 11 18.32 -26.84 -21.23
CA VAL A 11 17.39 -25.74 -20.99
C VAL A 11 16.71 -26.14 -19.69
N ILE A 12 17.38 -25.89 -18.57
CA ILE A 12 16.66 -25.60 -17.34
C ILE A 12 15.92 -24.33 -17.71
N THR A 13 14.72 -24.48 -18.28
CA THR A 13 13.67 -23.51 -18.01
C THR A 13 13.55 -23.57 -16.50
N VAL A 14 14.40 -22.80 -15.81
CA VAL A 14 13.99 -22.22 -14.56
C VAL A 14 12.81 -21.41 -15.05
N PHE A 15 11.62 -22.01 -14.99
CA PHE A 15 10.43 -21.22 -14.80
C PHE A 15 10.76 -20.55 -13.49
N SER A 16 11.45 -19.40 -13.59
CA SER A 16 11.48 -18.43 -12.55
C SER A 16 9.99 -18.21 -12.36
N PHE A 17 9.44 -18.88 -11.36
CA PHE A 17 8.46 -18.25 -10.52
C PHE A 17 9.15 -16.95 -10.16
N TYR A 18 8.97 -15.93 -11.00
CA TYR A 18 8.78 -14.61 -10.46
C TYR A 18 7.69 -14.88 -9.45
N PRO A 19 7.97 -14.82 -8.13
CA PRO A 19 6.86 -14.68 -7.24
C PRO A 19 6.08 -13.54 -7.86
N SER A 20 4.82 -13.80 -8.23
CA SER A 20 3.89 -12.71 -8.36
C SER A 20 3.98 -12.06 -6.99
N PHE A 21 4.82 -11.04 -6.87
CA PHE A 21 4.59 -10.03 -5.88
C PHE A 21 3.19 -9.57 -6.27
N SER A 22 2.18 -10.17 -5.62
CA SER A 22 1.11 -9.33 -5.11
C SER A 22 1.87 -8.12 -4.61
N GLN A 23 1.73 -6.98 -5.29
CA GLN A 23 2.25 -5.75 -4.76
C GLN A 23 1.46 -5.54 -3.49
N GLY A 24 1.92 -6.21 -2.44
CA GLY A 24 1.44 -6.03 -1.10
C GLY A 24 1.60 -4.56 -0.82
N THR A 25 0.72 -4.07 0.01
CA THR A 25 0.89 -2.75 0.59
C THR A 25 2.32 -2.61 1.13
N PRO A 26 2.88 -1.39 1.15
CA PRO A 26 4.14 -1.17 1.83
C PRO A 26 4.11 -1.82 3.24
N PRO A 27 5.20 -2.45 3.70
CA PRO A 27 5.22 -3.09 5.01
C PRO A 27 4.77 -2.12 6.12
N GLY A 28 3.90 -2.58 7.02
CA GLY A 28 3.34 -1.75 8.09
C GLY A 28 2.09 -0.96 7.72
N TRP A 29 1.63 -1.00 6.46
CA TRP A 29 0.43 -0.27 6.01
C TRP A 29 -0.89 -1.06 6.19
N GLY A 30 -0.87 -2.11 7.01
CA GLY A 30 -2.11 -2.78 7.43
C GLY A 30 -2.94 -1.86 8.30
N TYR A 31 -4.25 -1.83 8.08
CA TYR A 31 -5.19 -1.02 8.85
C TYR A 31 -6.47 -1.81 9.15
N GLN A 32 -7.24 -1.35 10.13
CA GLN A 32 -8.55 -1.91 10.47
C GLN A 32 -9.66 -0.97 9.99
N THR A 33 -10.77 -1.54 9.54
CA THR A 33 -11.96 -0.76 9.17
C THR A 33 -12.87 -0.65 10.37
N THR A 34 -13.18 0.56 10.80
CA THR A 34 -14.10 0.85 11.90
C THR A 34 -15.36 1.54 11.40
N LEU A 35 -16.33 1.80 12.29
CA LEU A 35 -17.59 2.46 11.94
C LEU A 35 -17.43 3.96 11.68
N ASN A 36 -16.52 4.61 12.40
CA ASN A 36 -16.23 6.03 12.23
C ASN A 36 -15.22 6.18 11.11
N SER A 37 -15.52 7.00 10.10
CA SER A 37 -14.55 7.28 9.05
C SER A 37 -14.72 8.67 8.46
N HIS A 38 -13.63 9.18 7.88
CA HIS A 38 -13.60 10.42 7.13
C HIS A 38 -13.08 10.14 5.73
N VAL A 39 -13.76 10.68 4.71
CA VAL A 39 -13.35 10.56 3.31
C VAL A 39 -12.49 11.75 2.93
N ILE A 40 -11.26 11.50 2.50
CA ILE A 40 -10.35 12.51 1.97
C ILE A 40 -10.28 12.35 0.46
N SER A 41 -10.57 13.42 -0.28
CA SER A 41 -10.45 13.42 -1.74
C SER A 41 -9.08 13.93 -2.16
N VAL A 42 -8.39 13.14 -2.98
CA VAL A 42 -7.11 13.51 -3.61
C VAL A 42 -7.39 13.83 -5.08
N PRO A 43 -7.26 15.10 -5.50
CA PRO A 43 -7.49 15.50 -6.89
C PRO A 43 -6.35 15.03 -7.80
N VAL A 44 -6.61 15.10 -9.11
CA VAL A 44 -5.56 14.95 -10.12
C VAL A 44 -4.54 16.08 -10.01
N ALA A 45 -3.30 15.81 -10.43
CA ALA A 45 -2.17 16.74 -10.37
C ALA A 45 -1.85 17.26 -8.96
N THR A 46 -2.03 16.41 -7.94
CA THR A 46 -1.63 16.72 -6.55
C THR A 46 -0.11 16.84 -6.45
N LEU A 47 0.36 17.83 -5.66
CA LEU A 47 1.77 17.95 -5.28
C LEU A 47 1.92 17.60 -3.80
N ILE A 48 2.86 16.71 -3.50
CA ILE A 48 3.29 16.42 -2.12
C ILE A 48 4.72 16.94 -1.99
N ASN A 49 4.96 17.85 -1.03
CA ASN A 49 6.26 18.48 -0.81
C ASN A 49 6.88 19.12 -2.08
N GLY A 50 6.03 19.69 -2.94
CA GLY A 50 6.44 20.32 -4.19
C GLY A 50 6.73 19.34 -5.35
N GLN A 51 6.58 18.04 -5.14
CA GLN A 51 6.73 17.03 -6.19
C GLN A 51 5.36 16.49 -6.63
N MET A 52 5.17 16.35 -7.94
CA MET A 52 3.97 15.73 -8.49
C MET A 52 4.00 14.21 -8.25
N ILE A 53 2.96 13.70 -7.58
CA ILE A 53 2.78 12.26 -7.40
C ILE A 53 2.45 11.56 -8.73
N GLN A 54 2.92 10.33 -8.89
CA GLN A 54 2.83 9.54 -10.11
C GLN A 54 1.80 8.41 -9.98
N PRO A 55 1.14 8.01 -11.08
CA PRO A 55 0.28 6.84 -11.08
C PRO A 55 1.00 5.61 -10.49
N GLY A 56 0.36 4.95 -9.53
CA GLY A 56 0.93 3.82 -8.79
C GLY A 56 1.51 4.18 -7.43
N ASP A 57 1.70 5.46 -7.12
CA ASP A 57 2.10 5.89 -5.79
C ASP A 57 1.00 5.57 -4.76
N TYR A 58 1.41 5.12 -3.58
CA TYR A 58 0.52 4.89 -2.45
C TYR A 58 0.41 6.17 -1.62
N ILE A 59 -0.81 6.55 -1.27
CA ILE A 59 -1.09 7.67 -0.39
C ILE A 59 -1.84 7.13 0.82
N GLY A 60 -1.24 7.27 2.00
CA GLY A 60 -1.78 6.79 3.26
C GLY A 60 -2.06 7.92 4.23
N VAL A 61 -2.89 7.62 5.22
CA VAL A 61 -3.12 8.45 6.40
C VAL A 61 -2.68 7.66 7.64
N PHE A 62 -2.05 8.34 8.59
CA PHE A 62 -1.41 7.69 9.74
C PHE A 62 -1.83 8.35 11.05
N TYR A 63 -2.15 7.54 12.05
CA TYR A 63 -2.38 7.95 13.43
C TYR A 63 -1.22 7.46 14.31
N LEU A 64 -1.13 7.95 15.55
CA LEU A 64 -0.17 7.43 16.53
C LEU A 64 -0.83 6.35 17.38
N ASP A 65 -0.30 5.13 17.39
CA ASP A 65 -0.81 4.04 18.22
C ASP A 65 -0.57 4.27 19.73
N ASP A 66 -0.98 3.31 20.56
CA ASP A 66 -0.82 3.37 22.02
C ASP A 66 0.66 3.46 22.46
N ASP A 67 1.60 3.03 21.62
CA ASP A 67 3.05 3.12 21.84
C ASP A 67 3.66 4.41 21.25
N GLY A 68 2.83 5.29 20.68
CA GLY A 68 3.23 6.54 20.05
C GLY A 68 3.92 6.36 18.69
N GLN A 69 3.72 5.23 18.02
CA GLN A 69 4.26 4.94 16.68
C GLN A 69 3.24 5.19 15.59
N GLU A 70 3.69 5.57 14.40
CA GLU A 70 2.79 5.75 13.26
C GLU A 70 2.20 4.41 12.80
N ALA A 71 0.87 4.34 12.80
CA ALA A 71 0.08 3.21 12.31
C ALA A 71 -0.84 3.67 11.18
N CYS A 72 -1.02 2.80 10.18
CA CYS A 72 -1.85 3.11 9.02
C CYS A 72 -3.34 3.13 9.41
N GLY A 73 -4.03 4.22 9.09
CA GLY A 73 -5.47 4.37 9.26
C GLY A 73 -6.25 4.32 7.93
N GLY A 74 -5.57 3.92 6.84
CA GLY A 74 -6.13 3.78 5.49
C GLY A 74 -5.20 4.29 4.40
N TYR A 75 -5.36 3.77 3.18
CA TYR A 75 -4.59 4.22 2.02
C TYR A 75 -5.37 4.09 0.71
N THR A 76 -4.85 4.72 -0.34
CA THR A 76 -5.29 4.52 -1.72
C THR A 76 -4.08 4.47 -2.66
N VAL A 77 -4.29 3.96 -3.88
CA VAL A 77 -3.29 4.02 -4.95
C VAL A 77 -3.69 5.16 -5.89
N TYR A 78 -2.77 6.10 -6.10
CA TYR A 78 -3.01 7.22 -6.98
C TYR A 78 -3.12 6.76 -8.43
N SER A 79 -4.24 7.07 -9.08
CA SER A 79 -4.49 6.67 -10.47
C SER A 79 -3.90 7.65 -11.49
N GLY A 80 -3.73 8.92 -11.11
CA GLY A 80 -3.33 10.03 -11.98
C GLY A 80 -4.30 10.42 -13.09
N VAL A 81 -5.38 9.66 -13.30
CA VAL A 81 -6.37 9.90 -14.37
C VAL A 81 -7.70 10.42 -13.84
N ALA A 82 -8.00 10.17 -12.57
CA ALA A 82 -9.19 10.65 -11.89
C ALA A 82 -8.89 10.94 -10.41
N PRO A 83 -9.68 11.80 -9.75
CA PRO A 83 -9.61 11.95 -8.31
C PRO A 83 -9.81 10.60 -7.61
N VAL A 84 -9.05 10.37 -6.56
CA VAL A 84 -9.16 9.17 -5.72
C VAL A 84 -9.60 9.56 -4.32
N ALA A 85 -10.18 8.61 -3.58
CA ALA A 85 -10.56 8.81 -2.19
C ALA A 85 -9.70 7.94 -1.28
N ILE A 86 -9.37 8.48 -0.11
CA ILE A 86 -8.79 7.76 1.03
C ILE A 86 -9.85 7.73 2.12
N MET A 87 -10.08 6.54 2.67
CA MET A 87 -10.87 6.39 3.90
C MET A 87 -9.91 6.48 5.07
N ALA A 88 -10.09 7.46 5.96
CA ALA A 88 -9.42 7.52 7.25
C ALA A 88 -10.36 6.91 8.30
N TYR A 89 -9.97 5.79 8.90
CA TYR A 89 -10.77 5.09 9.91
C TYR A 89 -10.50 5.64 11.30
N GLY A 90 -11.55 6.06 11.99
CA GLY A 90 -11.49 6.59 13.34
C GLY A 90 -11.38 5.46 14.37
N ASP A 91 -10.83 5.80 15.53
CA ASP A 91 -10.66 4.86 16.64
C ASP A 91 -12.01 4.31 17.12
N ASP A 92 -12.08 2.99 17.32
CA ASP A 92 -13.24 2.33 17.93
C ASP A 92 -13.07 2.28 19.46
N ASN A 93 -13.88 3.06 20.19
CA ASN A 93 -13.81 3.10 21.65
C ASN A 93 -14.25 1.81 22.35
N MET A 94 -14.69 0.80 21.61
CA MET A 94 -15.03 -0.53 22.10
C MET A 94 -13.86 -1.51 22.03
N THR A 95 -12.76 -1.17 21.34
CA THR A 95 -11.54 -1.99 21.30
C THR A 95 -10.59 -1.62 22.43
N THR A 96 -9.71 -2.57 22.80
CA THR A 96 -8.78 -2.40 23.92
C THR A 96 -7.45 -1.76 23.52
N TRP A 97 -7.21 -1.62 22.22
CA TRP A 97 -6.03 -0.98 21.64
C TRP A 97 -6.51 0.06 20.64
N LYS A 98 -5.74 1.13 20.47
CA LYS A 98 -6.05 2.17 19.49
C LYS A 98 -5.94 1.60 18.07
N ASP A 99 -7.01 1.71 17.30
CA ASP A 99 -7.13 1.12 15.96
C ASP A 99 -7.49 2.12 14.85
N GLY A 100 -7.52 3.41 15.20
CA GLY A 100 -7.76 4.48 14.26
C GLY A 100 -7.53 5.88 14.81
N PHE A 101 -7.96 6.89 14.05
CA PHE A 101 -7.83 8.30 14.42
C PHE A 101 -8.73 8.68 15.61
N ALA A 102 -8.13 9.28 16.64
CA ALA A 102 -8.89 9.96 17.67
C ALA A 102 -9.36 11.33 17.18
N SER A 103 -10.34 11.91 17.88
CA SER A 103 -10.77 13.28 17.58
C SER A 103 -9.59 14.25 17.72
N GLN A 104 -9.44 15.13 16.73
CA GLN A 104 -8.38 16.15 16.65
C GLN A 104 -6.96 15.63 16.39
N GLU A 105 -6.79 14.35 16.08
CA GLU A 105 -5.53 13.90 15.48
C GLU A 105 -5.41 14.45 14.04
N PRO A 106 -4.19 14.90 13.65
CA PRO A 106 -3.94 15.53 12.36
C PRO A 106 -4.06 14.57 11.18
#